data_AF-A0A7G1I3C7-F1
#
_entry.id   AF-A0A7G1I3C7-F1
#
_cell.length_a   1.000
_cell.length_b   1.000
_cell.length_c   1.000
_cell.angle_alpha   90.00
_cell.angle_beta   90.00
_cell.angle_gamma   90.00
#
_symmetry.space_group_name_H-M   'P 1'
#
loop_
_entity.id
_entity.type
_entity.pdbx_description
1 polymer ?
#
loop_
_entity_poly.entity_id
_entity_poly.type
_entity_poly.pdbx_seq_one_letter_code
_entity_poly.pdbx_strand_id
1 'polypeptide(L)'
;MTGNGHEVDVLVVGAGPVGLTLANILGLQDIHTLVAEERASLIDYPRGVGLDDEALRTFQSIGLVDEILPHTVPNQILRFFDAKRRVLAEIAPPDARFGWPKRNGFVQPLVDAELLRGWTDSTTSKCGGTVR
;
A
#
# COMPACT_ATOMS: atom_id res chain seq x y z
N MET A 1 31.88 -18.20 -15.81
CA MET A 1 30.55 -17.84 -16.31
C MET A 1 30.14 -16.56 -15.58
N THR A 2 30.38 -15.41 -16.19
CA THR A 2 30.06 -14.09 -15.61
C THR A 2 28.56 -13.89 -15.74
N GLY A 3 27.80 -14.21 -14.69
CA GLY A 3 26.36 -13.90 -14.66
C GLY A 3 26.17 -12.39 -14.70
N ASN A 4 25.36 -11.90 -15.64
CA ASN A 4 24.94 -10.50 -15.64
C ASN A 4 24.23 -10.22 -14.32
N GLY A 5 24.68 -9.23 -13.55
CA GLY A 5 24.04 -8.79 -12.29
C GLY A 5 22.66 -8.13 -12.46
N HIS A 6 21.92 -8.51 -13.49
CA HIS A 6 20.64 -7.94 -13.92
C HIS A 6 19.57 -9.00 -14.20
N GLU A 7 19.79 -10.26 -13.81
CA GLU A 7 18.81 -11.32 -14.00
C GLU A 7 17.76 -11.24 -12.88
N VAL A 8 16.53 -10.83 -13.25
CA VAL A 8 15.37 -10.73 -12.37
C VAL A 8 14.22 -11.51 -13.00
N ASP A 9 13.40 -12.15 -12.18
CA ASP A 9 12.21 -12.86 -12.65
C ASP A 9 11.12 -11.86 -13.06
N VAL A 10 11.01 -10.77 -12.28
CA VAL A 10 9.99 -9.72 -12.47
C VAL A 10 10.60 -8.34 -12.32
N LEU A 11 10.29 -7.46 -13.29
CA LEU A 11 10.52 -6.02 -13.20
C LEU A 11 9.17 -5.31 -13.00
N VAL A 12 9.01 -4.65 -11.86
CA VAL A 12 7.88 -3.75 -11.57
C VAL A 12 8.30 -2.33 -11.92
N VAL A 13 7.54 -1.68 -12.80
CA VAL A 13 7.78 -0.27 -13.18
C VAL A 13 6.82 0.62 -12.41
N GLY A 14 7.36 1.41 -11.48
CA GLY A 14 6.67 2.36 -10.62
C GLY A 14 6.65 1.93 -9.15
N ALA A 15 7.20 2.76 -8.27
CA ALA A 15 7.20 2.56 -6.81
C ALA A 15 5.99 3.24 -6.14
N GLY A 16 4.83 3.18 -6.79
CA GLY A 16 3.57 3.60 -6.19
C GLY A 16 2.98 2.52 -5.28
N PRO A 17 1.85 2.81 -4.60
CA PRO A 17 1.20 1.88 -3.68
C PRO A 17 0.95 0.50 -4.32
N VAL A 18 0.50 0.47 -5.58
CA VAL A 18 0.25 -0.77 -6.32
C VAL A 18 1.54 -1.55 -6.58
N GLY A 19 2.59 -0.88 -7.08
CA GLY A 19 3.86 -1.53 -7.41
C GLY A 19 4.57 -2.08 -6.18
N LEU A 20 4.60 -1.30 -5.09
CA LEU A 20 5.20 -1.73 -3.83
C LEU A 20 4.37 -2.86 -3.18
N THR A 21 3.04 -2.80 -3.23
CA THR A 21 2.20 -3.91 -2.75
C THR A 21 2.48 -5.20 -3.53
N LEU A 22 2.55 -5.12 -4.86
CA LEU A 22 2.89 -6.27 -5.71
C LEU A 22 4.28 -6.81 -5.38
N ALA A 23 5.28 -5.94 -5.26
CA ALA A 23 6.65 -6.34 -4.94
C ALA A 23 6.75 -7.06 -3.58
N ASN A 24 6.01 -6.61 -2.56
CA ASN A 24 5.93 -7.31 -1.28
C ASN A 24 5.27 -8.70 -1.41
N ILE A 25 4.18 -8.80 -2.17
CA ILE A 25 3.52 -10.10 -2.43
C ILE A 25 4.49 -11.07 -3.11
N LEU A 26 5.18 -10.61 -4.16
CA LEU A 26 6.16 -11.43 -4.90
C LEU A 26 7.35 -11.83 -4.02
N GLY A 27 7.82 -10.92 -3.16
CA GLY A 27 8.89 -11.20 -2.21
C GLY A 27 8.54 -12.34 -1.23
N LEU A 28 7.30 -12.41 -0.77
CA LEU A 28 6.81 -13.52 0.07
C LEU A 28 6.68 -14.87 -0.67
N GLN A 29 6.71 -14.85 -2.00
CA GLN A 29 6.71 -16.07 -2.83
C GLN A 29 8.13 -16.42 -3.32
N ASP A 30 9.17 -15.81 -2.75
CA ASP A 30 10.58 -15.99 -3.13
C ASP A 30 10.88 -15.64 -4.60
N ILE A 31 10.08 -14.76 -5.22
CA ILE A 31 10.28 -14.31 -6.61
C ILE A 31 11.26 -13.14 -6.66
N HIS A 32 12.32 -13.26 -7.47
CA HIS A 32 13.35 -12.23 -7.57
C HIS A 32 12.81 -11.01 -8.34
N THR A 33 12.41 -9.99 -7.59
CA THR A 33 11.68 -8.82 -8.10
C THR A 33 12.50 -7.54 -7.97
N LEU A 34 12.63 -6.80 -9.07
CA LEU A 34 13.19 -5.45 -9.10
C LEU A 34 12.08 -4.41 -9.29
N VAL A 35 12.13 -3.32 -8.54
CA VAL A 35 11.24 -2.15 -8.72
C VAL A 35 12.05 -1.01 -9.31
N ALA A 36 11.65 -0.50 -10.47
CA ALA A 36 12.23 0.67 -11.14
C ALA A 36 11.28 1.86 -11.02
N GLU A 37 11.78 3.04 -10.69
CA GLU A 37 10.96 4.24 -10.47
C GLU A 37 11.76 5.49 -10.79
N GLU A 38 11.22 6.30 -11.69
CA GLU A 38 11.86 7.53 -12.20
C GLU A 38 12.25 8.51 -11.08
N ARG A 39 11.48 8.56 -9.99
CA ARG A 39 11.72 9.47 -8.87
C ARG A 39 12.73 8.89 -7.88
N ALA A 40 13.64 9.74 -7.42
CA ALA A 40 14.59 9.39 -6.35
C ALA A 40 13.93 9.16 -4.98
N SER A 41 12.69 9.61 -4.79
CA SER A 41 11.93 9.43 -3.55
C SER A 41 10.44 9.22 -3.83
N LEU A 42 9.75 8.58 -2.89
CA LEU A 42 8.29 8.53 -2.89
C LEU A 42 7.70 9.94 -2.87
N ILE A 43 6.46 10.04 -3.33
CA ILE A 43 5.71 11.29 -3.27
C ILE A 43 5.38 11.62 -1.80
N ASP A 44 5.48 12.89 -1.45
CA ASP A 44 5.26 13.40 -0.09
C ASP A 44 3.88 14.04 0.11
N TYR A 45 3.03 14.03 -0.92
CA TYR A 45 1.67 14.55 -0.88
C TYR A 45 0.63 13.46 -1.18
N PRO A 46 -0.54 13.50 -0.53
CA PRO A 46 -1.57 12.48 -0.69
C PRO A 46 -2.30 12.59 -2.04
N ARG A 47 -2.53 11.45 -2.70
CA ARG A 47 -3.41 11.31 -3.87
C ARG A 47 -4.63 10.45 -3.59
N GLY A 48 -4.49 9.48 -2.70
CA GLY A 48 -5.53 8.65 -2.12
C GLY A 48 -5.91 9.13 -0.73
N VAL A 49 -7.19 8.96 -0.39
CA VAL A 49 -7.77 9.41 0.88
C VAL A 49 -8.59 8.34 1.58
N GLY A 50 -8.92 7.24 0.89
CA GLY A 50 -9.72 6.14 1.41
C GLY A 50 -9.08 4.78 1.15
N LEU A 51 -9.14 3.93 2.16
CA LEU A 51 -8.69 2.55 2.15
C LEU A 51 -9.85 1.67 2.65
N ASP A 52 -10.19 0.62 1.92
CA ASP A 52 -11.25 -0.31 2.30
C ASP A 52 -10.71 -1.50 3.13
N ASP A 53 -11.61 -2.39 3.54
CA ASP A 53 -11.24 -3.59 4.30
C ASP A 53 -10.50 -4.63 3.46
N GLU A 54 -10.68 -4.63 2.14
CA GLU A 54 -9.97 -5.53 1.22
C GLU A 54 -8.49 -5.17 1.13
N ALA A 55 -8.16 -3.89 0.99
CA ALA A 55 -6.79 -3.41 0.98
C ALA A 55 -6.10 -3.65 2.33
N LEU A 56 -6.79 -3.47 3.46
CA LEU A 56 -6.24 -3.84 4.77
C LEU A 56 -5.98 -5.35 4.89
N ARG A 57 -6.83 -6.21 4.32
CA ARG A 57 -6.53 -7.65 4.22
C ARG A 57 -5.33 -7.94 3.34
N THR A 58 -5.15 -7.19 2.25
CA THR A 58 -3.93 -7.31 1.42
C THR A 58 -2.69 -6.95 2.23
N PHE A 59 -2.71 -5.85 2.97
CA PHE A 59 -1.61 -5.47 3.86
C PHE A 59 -1.34 -6.48 4.98
N GLN A 60 -2.40 -7.07 5.53
CA GLN A 60 -2.29 -8.18 6.47
C GLN A 60 -1.62 -9.40 5.83
N SER A 61 -1.98 -9.73 4.58
CA SER A 61 -1.41 -10.88 3.88
C SER A 61 0.08 -10.73 3.59
N ILE A 62 0.56 -9.48 3.48
CA ILE A 62 1.99 -9.18 3.32
C ILE A 62 2.72 -8.88 4.64
N GLY A 63 2.03 -9.02 5.77
CA GLY A 63 2.62 -8.85 7.11
C GLY A 63 2.89 -7.41 7.52
N LEU A 64 2.29 -6.41 6.86
CA LEU A 64 2.55 -4.97 7.10
C LEU A 64 1.36 -4.24 7.76
N VAL A 65 0.30 -4.96 8.13
CA VAL A 65 -0.92 -4.31 8.63
C VAL A 65 -0.69 -3.56 9.94
N ASP A 66 0.14 -4.08 10.84
CA ASP A 66 0.35 -3.48 12.16
C ASP A 66 1.10 -2.14 12.05
N GLU A 67 1.99 -2.00 11.07
CA GLU A 67 2.69 -0.75 10.80
C GLU A 67 1.84 0.24 9.98
N ILE A 68 0.92 -0.26 9.15
CA ILE A 68 0.03 0.59 8.37
C ILE A 68 -1.11 1.17 9.20
N LEU A 69 -1.69 0.40 10.14
CA LEU A 69 -2.83 0.82 10.95
C LEU A 69 -2.66 2.17 11.67
N PRO A 70 -1.51 2.51 12.27
CA PRO A 70 -1.24 3.84 12.85
C PRO A 70 -1.43 5.01 11.88
N HIS A 71 -1.36 4.78 10.58
CA HIS A 71 -1.52 5.78 9.53
C HIS A 71 -2.96 5.87 8.99
N THR A 72 -3.90 5.14 9.60
CA THR A 72 -5.30 5.07 9.20
C THR A 72 -6.24 5.70 10.22
N VAL A 73 -7.43 6.08 9.76
CA VAL A 73 -8.55 6.57 10.57
C VAL A 73 -9.76 5.68 10.28
N PRO A 74 -10.10 4.71 11.13
CA PRO A 74 -11.13 3.71 10.84
C PRO A 74 -12.54 4.28 10.94
N ASN A 75 -13.51 3.52 10.42
CA ASN A 75 -14.95 3.77 10.55
C ASN A 75 -15.40 5.16 10.07
N GLN A 76 -14.81 5.66 8.98
CA GLN A 76 -15.20 6.96 8.44
C GLN A 76 -16.63 6.97 7.94
N ILE A 77 -17.41 7.91 8.45
CA ILE A 77 -18.79 8.15 8.05
C ILE A 77 -18.82 9.13 6.87
N LEU A 78 -19.52 8.79 5.81
CA LEU A 78 -19.82 9.71 4.70
C LEU A 78 -21.24 10.21 4.80
N ARG A 79 -21.39 11.53 4.82
CA ARG A 79 -22.69 12.20 4.80
C ARG A 79 -22.77 13.10 3.58
N PHE A 80 -23.83 12.92 2.81
CA PHE A 80 -24.18 13.82 1.72
C PHE A 80 -25.15 14.86 2.25
N PHE A 81 -24.91 16.12 1.96
CA PHE A 81 -25.75 17.24 2.40
C PHE A 81 -26.27 18.02 1.20
N ASP A 82 -27.46 18.60 1.32
CA ASP A 82 -27.94 19.60 0.39
C ASP A 82 -27.37 21.00 0.67
N ALA A 83 -27.71 21.98 -0.17
CA ALA A 83 -27.28 23.38 0.00
C ALA A 83 -27.73 24.03 1.32
N LYS A 84 -28.74 23.47 1.99
CA LYS A 84 -29.25 23.91 3.30
C LYS A 84 -28.66 23.10 4.46
N ARG A 85 -27.63 22.28 4.22
CA ARG A 85 -26.99 21.38 5.20
C ARG A 85 -27.92 20.31 5.77
N ARG A 86 -28.98 19.92 5.05
CA ARG A 86 -29.82 18.78 5.43
C ARG A 86 -29.18 17.50 4.90
N VAL A 87 -29.17 16.45 5.71
CA VAL A 87 -28.61 15.15 5.32
C VAL A 87 -29.50 14.53 4.23
N LEU A 88 -28.89 14.20 3.10
CA LEU A 88 -29.51 13.49 1.98
C LEU A 88 -29.32 11.98 2.10
N ALA A 89 -28.11 11.57 2.48
CA ALA A 89 -27.74 10.17 2.69
C ALA A 89 -26.58 10.07 3.68
N GLU A 90 -26.57 8.99 4.46
CA GLU A 90 -25.49 8.64 5.38
C GLU A 90 -25.01 7.22 5.08
N ILE A 91 -23.69 7.07 4.98
CA ILE A 91 -23.01 5.79 4.85
C ILE A 91 -22.11 5.65 6.07
N ALA A 92 -22.60 4.93 7.07
CA ALA A 92 -21.94 4.67 8.34
C ALA A 92 -21.90 3.16 8.61
N PRO A 93 -21.14 2.37 7.84
CA PRO A 93 -21.05 0.92 8.07
C PRO A 93 -20.45 0.67 9.46
N PRO A 94 -21.20 0.09 10.41
CA PRO A 94 -20.74 -0.10 11.78
C PRO A 94 -19.94 -1.38 11.96
N ASP A 95 -19.85 -2.21 10.91
CA ASP A 95 -19.46 -3.59 10.99
C ASP A 95 -18.13 -3.88 10.28
N ALA A 96 -17.23 -4.57 10.97
CA ALA A 96 -16.01 -5.16 10.42
C ALA A 96 -16.20 -6.66 10.22
N ARG A 97 -17.26 -7.08 9.49
CA ARG A 97 -17.63 -8.50 9.32
C ARG A 97 -16.51 -9.39 8.79
N PHE A 98 -15.56 -8.80 8.07
CA PHE A 98 -14.42 -9.49 7.46
C PHE A 98 -13.08 -9.09 8.09
N GLY A 99 -13.09 -8.72 9.37
CA GLY A 99 -11.90 -8.43 10.18
C GLY A 99 -11.53 -6.95 10.26
N TRP A 100 -11.75 -6.17 9.18
CA TRP A 100 -11.34 -4.77 9.12
C TRP A 100 -12.49 -3.80 8.85
N PRO A 101 -12.37 -2.52 9.28
CA PRO A 101 -13.35 -1.49 8.96
C PRO A 101 -13.45 -1.26 7.45
N LYS A 102 -14.67 -1.12 6.93
CA LYS A 102 -14.91 -0.96 5.48
C LYS A 102 -14.43 0.35 4.89
N ARG A 103 -14.18 1.35 5.74
CA ARG A 103 -13.77 2.69 5.33
C ARG A 103 -12.77 3.25 6.31
N ASN A 104 -11.57 3.49 5.80
CA ASN A 104 -10.48 4.05 6.56
C ASN A 104 -9.97 5.27 5.81
N GLY A 105 -9.91 6.41 6.47
CA GLY A 105 -9.03 7.48 6.01
C GLY A 105 -7.59 7.02 6.16
N PHE A 106 -6.66 7.54 5.38
CA PHE A 106 -5.24 7.25 5.61
C PHE A 106 -4.34 8.35 5.09
N VAL A 107 -3.12 8.39 5.61
CA VAL A 107 -2.06 9.29 5.13
C VAL A 107 -1.20 8.53 4.13
N GLN A 108 -1.52 8.67 2.85
CA GLN A 108 -0.89 7.87 1.79
C GLN A 108 0.64 7.84 1.83
N PRO A 109 1.37 8.97 1.95
CA PRO A 109 2.83 8.93 1.96
C PRO A 109 3.42 8.04 3.07
N LEU A 110 2.75 7.95 4.21
CA LEU A 110 3.21 7.11 5.33
C LEU A 110 2.95 5.63 5.07
N VAL A 111 1.80 5.29 4.46
CA VAL A 111 1.51 3.91 4.04
C VAL A 111 2.47 3.46 2.93
N ASP A 112 2.72 4.32 1.94
CA ASP A 112 3.67 4.02 0.85
C ASP A 112 5.09 3.80 1.41
N ALA A 113 5.48 4.52 2.47
CA ALA A 113 6.76 4.34 3.14
C ALA A 113 6.87 2.98 3.86
N GLU A 114 5.81 2.52 4.54
CA GLU A 114 5.80 1.18 5.15
C GLU A 114 5.83 0.07 4.10
N LEU A 115 5.15 0.25 2.96
CA LEU A 115 5.23 -0.68 1.82
C LEU A 115 6.66 -0.75 1.25
N LEU A 116 7.33 0.40 1.12
CA LEU A 116 8.72 0.45 0.67
C LEU A 116 9.66 -0.27 1.66
N ARG A 117 9.49 0.00 2.97
CA ARG A 117 10.28 -0.64 4.03
C ARG A 117 10.11 -2.16 4.03
N GLY A 118 8.86 -2.65 3.95
CA GLY A 118 8.56 -4.07 3.88
C GLY A 118 9.24 -4.76 2.69
N TRP A 119 9.24 -4.12 1.53
CA TRP A 119 9.91 -4.65 0.35
C TRP A 119 11.43 -4.71 0.54
N THR A 120 12.06 -3.65 1.08
CA THR A 120 13.51 -3.62 1.30
C THR A 120 13.99 -4.60 2.37
N ASP A 121 13.15 -4.91 3.37
CA ASP A 121 13.47 -5.83 4.45
C ASP A 121 13.34 -7.31 4.01
N SER A 122 12.64 -7.58 2.91
CA SER A 122 12.48 -8.95 2.38
C SER A 122 13.80 -9.51 1.84
N THR A 123 14.18 -10.70 2.33
CA THR A 123 15.48 -11.35 2.10
C THR A 123 15.83 -11.57 0.62
N THR A 124 14.82 -11.56 -0.26
CA THR A 124 14.90 -11.77 -1.71
C THR A 124 15.35 -10.51 -2.48
N SER A 125 15.37 -9.33 -1.86
CA SER A 125 15.81 -8.06 -2.48
C SER A 125 17.33 -7.92 -2.66
N LYS A 126 18.13 -8.98 -2.43
CA LYS A 126 19.59 -8.88 -2.33
C LYS A 126 20.37 -8.79 -3.65
N CYS A 127 19.72 -8.62 -4.80
CA CYS A 127 20.40 -8.08 -5.98
C CYS A 127 19.83 -6.71 -6.36
N GLY A 128 20.30 -5.68 -5.64
CA GLY A 128 20.36 -4.32 -6.17
C GLY A 128 19.03 -3.56 -6.20
N GLY A 129 18.28 -3.54 -5.09
CA GLY A 129 17.19 -2.59 -4.88
C GLY A 129 17.70 -1.15 -4.91
N THR A 130 17.86 -0.58 -6.10
CA THR A 130 18.02 0.85 -6.30
C THR A 130 16.78 1.31 -7.03
N VAL A 131 15.96 2.11 -6.35
CA VAL A 131 15.00 2.99 -7.02
C VAL A 131 15.84 3.93 -7.92
N ARG A 132 15.78 3.73 -9.24
CA ARG A 132 16.38 4.60 -10.26
C ARG A 132 15.34 4.99 -11.28
#